data_AF-A0A0D6AS78-F1
#
_entry.id   AF-A0A0D6AS78-F1
#
_cell.length_a   1.000
_cell.length_b   1.000
_cell.length_c   1.000
_cell.angle_alpha   90.00
_cell.angle_beta   90.00
_cell.angle_gamma   90.00
#
_symmetry.space_group_name_H-M   'P 1'
#
loop_
_entity.id
_entity.type
_entity.pdbx_description
1 polymer ?
#
loop_
_entity_poly.entity_id
_entity_poly.type
_entity_poly.pdbx_seq_one_letter_code
_entity_poly.pdbx_strand_id
1 'polypeptide(L)'
;MKIVEENSQLLHLENTNKIYLGRLFLFLFATPFFSAGIAVIIFLGKLNTLKCNHAIIPQAQIETQQISCQLTRQGLMRKETINIPQLYEVELGVSDSDDGETYRIELITSQGKIPLAEVYSSGSKNKRKKLKKIKSFIKNSNEDSLIIKQDDRFFAYPFGGIFVLVGGSLMVASLTFFRQIYCIFDKTKGKFFMREDNPFKSVIKEYRLGEIKRIEMLEEKDSDGDKVLKPKIILHRGLEIGIDLTGNMSEKEKTIKSINNFLQDLSGAENNRT
;
A
#
# COMPACT_ATOMS: atom_id res chain seq x y z
N MET A 1 -20.52 -15.47 13.84
CA MET A 1 -20.50 -15.57 15.31
C MET A 1 -20.93 -16.95 15.76
N LYS A 2 -20.28 -17.46 16.80
CA LYS A 2 -20.62 -18.68 17.54
C LYS A 2 -20.70 -18.36 19.03
N ILE A 3 -21.43 -19.18 19.79
CA ILE A 3 -21.48 -19.08 21.25
C ILE A 3 -20.10 -19.48 21.80
N VAL A 4 -19.50 -18.60 22.61
CA VAL A 4 -18.22 -18.83 23.30
C VAL A 4 -18.45 -19.11 24.78
N GLU A 5 -19.47 -18.50 25.37
CA GLU A 5 -19.87 -18.71 26.76
C GLU A 5 -21.40 -18.69 26.88
N GLU A 6 -21.95 -19.67 27.59
CA GLU A 6 -23.39 -19.78 27.85
C GLU A 6 -23.60 -20.28 29.28
N ASN A 7 -24.22 -19.43 30.10
CA ASN A 7 -24.70 -19.78 31.44
C ASN A 7 -26.05 -19.11 31.71
N SER A 8 -26.63 -19.28 32.89
CA SER A 8 -27.98 -18.77 33.20
C SER A 8 -28.07 -17.23 33.19
N GLN A 9 -26.94 -16.53 33.35
CA GLN A 9 -26.85 -15.07 33.48
C GLN A 9 -26.22 -14.38 32.27
N LEU A 10 -25.34 -15.07 31.54
CA LEU A 10 -24.51 -14.52 30.47
C LEU A 10 -24.54 -15.43 29.24
N LEU A 11 -24.81 -14.82 28.09
CA LEU A 11 -24.63 -15.47 26.78
C LEU A 11 -23.72 -14.58 25.93
N HIS A 12 -22.54 -15.09 25.62
CA HIS A 12 -21.51 -14.38 24.86
C HIS A 12 -21.28 -15.07 23.51
N LEU A 13 -21.48 -14.31 22.44
CA LEU A 13 -21.17 -14.72 21.08
C LEU A 13 -20.02 -13.90 20.53
N GLU A 14 -19.09 -14.60 19.90
CA GLU A 14 -17.92 -14.00 19.25
C GLU A 14 -17.83 -14.47 17.80
N ASN A 15 -17.30 -13.62 16.93
CA ASN A 15 -16.97 -14.03 15.58
C ASN A 15 -15.66 -14.84 15.54
N THR A 16 -15.77 -16.17 15.53
CA THR A 16 -14.62 -17.10 15.45
C THR A 16 -13.97 -17.17 14.06
N ASN A 17 -14.00 -16.07 13.30
CA ASN A 17 -13.76 -16.11 11.87
C ASN A 17 -12.28 -16.38 11.55
N LYS A 18 -12.02 -17.50 10.85
CA LYS A 18 -10.72 -17.85 10.23
C LYS A 18 -10.25 -16.82 9.17
N ILE A 19 -11.05 -15.79 8.92
CA ILE A 19 -10.79 -14.70 7.98
C ILE A 19 -9.51 -13.91 8.36
N TYR A 20 -9.05 -13.98 9.62
CA TYR A 20 -7.74 -13.45 10.01
C TYR A 20 -6.60 -14.02 9.17
N LEU A 21 -6.65 -15.31 8.80
CA LEU A 21 -5.59 -15.95 8.03
C LEU A 21 -5.55 -15.42 6.59
N GLY A 22 -6.71 -15.30 5.93
CA GLY A 22 -6.79 -14.77 4.57
C GLY A 22 -6.38 -13.30 4.49
N ARG A 23 -6.66 -12.51 5.52
CA ARG A 23 -6.30 -11.08 5.58
C ARG A 23 -4.85 -10.84 5.93
N LEU A 24 -4.31 -11.61 6.88
CA LEU A 24 -2.87 -11.61 7.14
C LEU A 24 -2.11 -12.04 5.88
N PHE A 25 -2.63 -13.04 5.16
CA PHE A 25 -2.09 -13.43 3.86
C PHE A 25 -2.13 -12.29 2.84
N LEU A 26 -3.25 -11.57 2.70
CA LEU A 26 -3.33 -10.39 1.82
C LEU A 26 -2.33 -9.30 2.20
N PHE A 27 -2.18 -9.00 3.49
CA PHE A 27 -1.20 -8.02 3.96
C PHE A 27 0.24 -8.45 3.67
N LEU A 28 0.58 -9.70 3.98
CA LEU A 28 1.90 -10.28 3.70
C LEU A 28 2.18 -10.34 2.20
N PHE A 29 1.18 -10.64 1.39
CA PHE A 29 1.29 -10.66 -0.07
C PHE A 29 1.42 -9.26 -0.66
N ALA A 30 0.75 -8.25 -0.09
CA ALA A 30 0.82 -6.87 -0.58
C ALA A 30 2.14 -6.16 -0.24
N THR A 31 2.75 -6.52 0.90
CA THR A 31 4.01 -5.94 1.40
C THR A 31 5.15 -5.95 0.38
N PRO A 32 5.49 -7.07 -0.31
CA PRO A 32 6.56 -7.08 -1.30
C PRO A 32 6.28 -6.19 -2.51
N PHE A 33 5.02 -6.07 -2.96
CA PHE A 33 4.69 -5.17 -4.08
C PHE A 33 4.90 -3.71 -3.68
N PHE A 34 4.41 -3.33 -2.50
CA PHE A 34 4.58 -1.97 -1.98
C PHE A 34 6.07 -1.62 -1.79
N SER A 35 6.84 -2.51 -1.16
CA SER A 35 8.27 -2.28 -0.91
C SER A 35 9.09 -2.27 -2.19
N ALA A 36 8.82 -3.18 -3.15
CA ALA A 36 9.47 -3.19 -4.45
C ALA A 36 9.16 -1.90 -5.24
N GLY A 37 7.91 -1.43 -5.21
CA GLY A 37 7.53 -0.17 -5.85
C GLY A 37 8.28 1.04 -5.28
N ILE A 38 8.38 1.13 -3.95
CA ILE A 38 9.18 2.16 -3.27
C ILE A 38 10.66 2.05 -3.66
N ALA A 39 11.21 0.83 -3.66
CA ALA A 39 12.61 0.59 -4.01
C ALA A 39 12.91 1.05 -5.45
N VAL A 40 12.05 0.72 -6.42
CA VAL A 40 12.16 1.19 -7.81
C VAL A 40 12.21 2.71 -7.86
N ILE A 41 11.29 3.40 -7.18
CA ILE A 41 11.24 4.87 -7.16
C ILE A 41 12.53 5.46 -6.55
N ILE A 42 13.02 4.90 -5.44
CA ILE A 42 14.18 5.43 -4.73
C ILE A 42 15.48 5.19 -5.51
N PHE A 43 15.68 3.99 -6.04
CA PHE A 43 16.94 3.62 -6.68
C PHE A 43 17.04 4.07 -8.15
N LEU A 44 15.94 4.00 -8.91
CA LEU A 44 15.92 4.32 -10.34
C LEU A 44 15.43 5.74 -10.62
N GLY A 45 14.64 6.34 -9.72
CA GLY A 45 14.08 7.68 -9.88
C GLY A 45 15.08 8.81 -9.58
N LYS A 46 16.15 8.89 -10.36
CA LYS A 46 17.19 9.92 -10.22
C LYS A 46 17.13 10.96 -11.36
N LEU A 47 17.38 12.22 -11.00
CA LEU A 47 17.69 13.29 -11.95
C LEU A 47 19.21 13.46 -12.00
N ASN A 48 19.79 13.15 -13.15
CA ASN A 48 21.22 13.30 -13.43
C ASN A 48 21.45 14.62 -14.18
N THR A 49 22.24 15.52 -13.59
CA THR A 49 22.61 16.80 -14.21
C THR A 49 24.12 16.90 -14.33
N LEU A 50 24.61 16.94 -15.57
CA LEU A 50 26.00 17.24 -15.88
C LEU A 50 26.11 18.72 -16.19
N LYS A 51 26.96 19.43 -15.44
CA LYS A 51 27.36 20.81 -15.72
C LYS A 51 28.84 20.81 -16.06
N CYS A 52 29.24 21.43 -17.15
CA CYS A 52 30.64 21.55 -17.54
C CYS A 52 30.94 22.99 -17.93
N ASN A 53 32.13 23.47 -17.57
CA ASN A 53 32.63 24.76 -17.98
C ASN A 53 34.04 24.57 -18.54
N HIS A 54 34.44 25.41 -19.51
CA HIS A 54 35.86 25.54 -19.83
C HIS A 54 36.53 26.34 -18.71
N ALA A 55 37.48 25.73 -18.03
CA ALA A 55 38.31 26.39 -17.03
C ALA A 55 39.69 26.63 -17.64
N ILE A 56 40.17 27.87 -17.55
CA ILE A 56 41.57 28.20 -17.84
C ILE A 56 42.36 27.86 -16.57
N ILE A 57 43.27 26.90 -16.65
CA ILE A 57 44.15 26.56 -15.53
C ILE A 57 45.53 27.15 -15.84
N PRO A 58 46.02 28.10 -15.02
CA PRO A 58 47.39 28.59 -15.16
C PRO A 58 48.35 27.53 -14.63
N GLN A 59 48.91 26.71 -15.52
CA GLN A 59 50.07 25.86 -15.23
C GLN A 59 51.29 26.43 -15.94
N ALA A 60 52.37 26.64 -15.18
CA ALA A 60 53.73 27.01 -15.60
C ALA A 60 53.88 27.29 -17.11
N GLN A 61 53.60 28.54 -17.52
CA GLN A 61 53.84 29.12 -18.84
C GLN A 61 53.03 28.58 -20.04
N ILE A 62 52.04 27.70 -19.86
CA ILE A 62 51.13 27.28 -20.95
C ILE A 62 49.68 27.29 -20.47
N GLU A 63 48.86 28.18 -21.04
CA GLU A 63 47.41 28.18 -20.83
C GLU A 63 46.80 26.94 -21.52
N THR A 64 46.47 25.92 -20.73
CA THR A 64 45.72 24.77 -21.24
C THR A 64 44.25 24.94 -20.87
N GLN A 65 43.40 24.95 -21.90
CA GLN A 65 41.95 24.97 -21.70
C GLN A 65 41.51 23.59 -21.23
N GLN A 66 41.07 23.50 -19.98
CA GLN A 66 40.65 22.24 -19.38
C GLN A 66 39.15 22.25 -19.14
N ILE A 67 38.46 21.18 -19.55
CA ILE A 67 37.04 21.02 -19.25
C ILE A 67 36.90 20.47 -17.83
N SER A 68 36.21 21.24 -16.97
CA SER A 68 35.86 20.83 -15.62
C SER A 68 34.35 20.60 -15.55
N CYS A 69 33.95 19.41 -15.10
CA CYS A 69 32.55 19.02 -15.04
C CYS A 69 32.13 18.65 -13.61
N GLN A 70 30.85 18.84 -13.30
CA GLN A 70 30.19 18.38 -12.09
C GLN A 70 28.97 17.55 -12.48
N LEU A 71 28.95 16.29 -12.05
CA LEU A 71 27.79 15.41 -12.18
C LEU A 71 27.01 15.41 -10.87
N THR A 72 25.81 15.96 -10.90
CA THR A 72 24.88 15.91 -9.78
C THR A 72 23.82 14.84 -10.00
N ARG A 73 23.75 13.85 -9.13
CA ARG A 73 22.70 12.83 -9.08
C ARG A 73 21.74 13.17 -7.94
N GLN A 74 20.49 13.45 -8.28
CA GLN A 74 19.47 13.82 -7.30
C GLN A 74 18.34 12.81 -7.32
N GLY A 75 18.25 11.99 -6.27
CA GLY A 75 17.10 11.13 -6.00
C GLY A 75 16.14 11.77 -4.99
N LEU A 76 15.16 10.99 -4.53
CA LEU A 76 14.21 11.42 -3.50
C LEU A 76 14.88 11.62 -2.12
N MET A 77 15.80 10.73 -1.76
CA MET A 77 16.41 10.70 -0.43
C MET A 77 17.80 11.34 -0.36
N ARG A 78 18.55 11.33 -1.46
CA ARG A 78 19.95 11.76 -1.48
C ARG A 78 20.26 12.58 -2.72
N LYS A 79 21.11 13.58 -2.52
CA LYS A 79 21.80 14.30 -3.59
C LYS A 79 23.29 14.04 -3.47
N GLU A 80 23.90 13.66 -4.57
CA GLU A 80 25.33 13.42 -4.68
C GLU A 80 25.90 14.29 -5.79
N THR A 81 27.06 14.87 -5.57
CA THR A 81 27.77 15.66 -6.58
C THR A 81 29.19 15.11 -6.70
N ILE A 82 29.53 14.70 -7.92
CA ILE A 82 30.82 14.14 -8.29
C ILE A 82 31.53 15.16 -9.18
N ASN A 83 32.73 15.58 -8.78
CA ASN A 83 33.59 16.40 -9.63
C ASN A 83 34.27 15.48 -10.65
N ILE A 84 34.21 15.87 -11.92
CA ILE A 84 34.77 15.13 -13.03
C ILE A 84 35.89 16.00 -13.62
N PRO A 85 37.16 15.73 -13.24
CA PRO A 85 38.29 16.42 -13.83
C PRO A 85 38.52 15.91 -15.25
N GLN A 86 38.79 16.83 -16.18
CA GLN A 86 39.30 16.51 -17.51
C GLN A 86 38.40 15.55 -18.30
N LEU A 87 37.26 16.04 -18.76
CA LEU A 87 36.43 15.32 -19.72
C LEU A 87 37.05 15.39 -21.13
N TYR A 88 37.53 14.27 -21.66
CA TYR A 88 38.16 14.22 -22.98
C TYR A 88 37.23 13.70 -24.07
N GLU A 89 36.41 12.70 -23.74
CA GLU A 89 35.52 12.08 -24.68
C GLU A 89 34.22 11.64 -23.99
N VAL A 90 33.22 11.35 -24.80
CA VAL A 90 31.98 10.75 -24.38
C VAL A 90 31.59 9.65 -25.36
N GLU A 91 31.09 8.54 -24.85
CA GLU A 91 30.66 7.39 -25.64
C GLU A 91 29.22 7.00 -25.30
N LEU A 92 28.62 6.20 -26.19
CA LEU A 92 27.35 5.54 -25.91
C LEU A 92 27.67 4.10 -25.50
N GLY A 93 27.55 3.80 -24.21
CA GLY A 93 27.57 2.43 -23.74
C GLY A 93 26.32 1.70 -24.24
N VAL A 94 26.50 0.50 -24.77
CA VAL A 94 25.43 -0.41 -25.22
C VAL A 94 25.47 -1.67 -24.36
N SER A 95 24.31 -2.11 -23.91
CA SER A 95 24.12 -3.42 -23.29
C SER A 95 23.10 -4.17 -24.11
N ASP A 96 23.50 -5.29 -24.68
CA ASP A 96 22.66 -6.12 -25.52
C ASP A 96 22.02 -7.25 -24.70
N SER A 97 20.77 -7.57 -25.02
CA SER A 97 19.98 -8.60 -24.32
C SER A 97 18.96 -9.19 -25.29
N ASP A 98 18.37 -10.34 -24.94
CA ASP A 98 17.36 -11.00 -25.78
C ASP A 98 16.13 -10.10 -26.04
N ASP A 99 15.86 -9.14 -25.14
CA ASP A 99 14.78 -8.15 -25.24
C ASP A 99 15.20 -6.86 -26.01
N GLY A 100 16.43 -6.83 -26.54
CA GLY A 100 17.02 -5.76 -27.34
C GLY A 100 18.11 -4.94 -26.63
N GLU A 101 18.57 -3.90 -27.32
CA GLU A 101 19.67 -3.04 -26.86
C GLU A 101 19.19 -1.95 -25.88
N THR A 102 19.94 -1.78 -24.79
CA THR A 102 19.80 -0.67 -23.85
C THR A 102 21.06 0.19 -23.85
N TYR A 103 20.92 1.46 -23.47
CA TYR A 103 21.98 2.46 -23.68
C TYR A 103 22.19 3.36 -22.46
N ARG A 104 23.42 3.81 -22.26
CA ARG A 104 23.76 4.90 -21.35
C ARG A 104 24.88 5.77 -21.91
N ILE A 105 24.98 7.00 -21.44
CA ILE A 105 26.08 7.90 -21.82
C ILE A 105 27.23 7.67 -20.85
N GLU A 106 28.43 7.42 -21.37
CA GLU A 106 29.64 7.21 -20.60
C GLU A 106 30.61 8.36 -20.84
N LEU A 107 31.04 9.01 -19.76
CA LEU A 107 32.00 10.10 -19.77
C LEU A 107 33.40 9.50 -19.65
N ILE A 108 34.28 9.79 -20.60
CA ILE A 108 35.65 9.29 -20.64
C ILE A 108 36.58 10.35 -20.03
N THR A 109 37.25 9.98 -18.95
CA THR A 109 38.05 10.88 -18.10
C THR A 109 39.41 10.26 -17.82
N SER A 110 40.34 11.04 -17.26
CA SER A 110 41.65 10.51 -16.84
C SER A 110 41.55 9.45 -15.73
N GLN A 111 40.42 9.42 -15.01
CA GLN A 111 40.13 8.44 -13.96
C GLN A 111 39.32 7.23 -14.45
N GLY A 112 39.07 7.14 -15.76
CA GLY A 112 38.30 6.06 -16.38
C GLY A 112 36.91 6.49 -16.84
N LYS A 113 36.02 5.51 -17.01
CA LYS A 113 34.65 5.72 -17.51
C LYS A 113 33.68 6.04 -16.38
N ILE A 114 33.05 7.20 -16.42
CA ILE A 114 32.03 7.61 -15.45
C ILE A 114 30.66 7.64 -16.15
N PRO A 115 29.70 6.80 -15.75
CA PRO A 115 28.38 6.80 -16.37
C PRO A 115 27.58 8.04 -15.96
N LEU A 116 26.96 8.70 -16.93
CA LEU A 116 26.07 9.84 -16.69
C LEU A 116 24.83 9.41 -15.88
N ALA A 117 24.30 8.23 -16.17
CA ALA A 117 23.27 7.54 -15.42
C ALA A 117 23.74 6.11 -15.14
N GLU A 118 23.53 5.62 -13.92
CA GLU A 118 24.03 4.31 -13.47
C GLU A 118 23.43 3.15 -14.28
N VAL A 119 22.15 3.27 -14.65
CA VAL A 119 21.40 2.23 -15.35
C VAL A 119 21.37 2.45 -16.86
N TYR A 120 21.41 1.35 -17.59
CA TYR A 120 21.10 1.34 -19.01
C TYR A 120 19.58 1.47 -19.20
N SER A 121 19.18 2.19 -20.24
CA SER A 121 17.77 2.31 -20.60
C SER A 121 17.58 2.47 -22.10
N SER A 122 16.37 2.21 -22.59
CA SER A 122 16.00 2.35 -24.00
C SER A 122 16.04 3.82 -24.46
N GLY A 123 15.81 4.05 -25.76
CA GLY A 123 15.74 5.41 -26.31
C GLY A 123 17.10 5.96 -26.76
N SER A 124 17.78 5.23 -27.63
CA SER A 124 19.07 5.62 -28.22
C SER A 124 19.05 7.00 -28.87
N LYS A 125 17.96 7.39 -29.56
CA LYS A 125 17.84 8.67 -30.27
C LYS A 125 18.07 9.87 -29.36
N ASN A 126 17.43 9.91 -28.19
CA ASN A 126 17.58 11.01 -27.25
C ASN A 126 18.97 11.04 -26.62
N LYS A 127 19.54 9.86 -26.32
CA LYS A 127 20.91 9.76 -25.77
C LYS A 127 21.96 10.17 -26.80
N ARG A 128 21.81 9.76 -28.07
CA ARG A 128 22.68 10.18 -29.18
C ARG A 128 22.61 11.69 -29.44
N LYS A 129 21.45 12.33 -29.27
CA LYS A 129 21.34 13.81 -29.33
C LYS A 129 22.16 14.49 -28.22
N LYS A 130 22.02 14.03 -26.97
CA LYS A 130 22.80 14.55 -25.83
C LYS A 130 24.30 14.29 -26.02
N LEU A 131 24.66 13.09 -26.47
CA LEU A 131 26.03 12.70 -26.80
C LEU A 131 26.64 13.67 -27.83
N LYS A 132 25.95 13.96 -28.93
CA LYS A 132 26.40 14.92 -29.94
C LYS A 132 26.60 16.31 -29.36
N LYS A 133 25.70 16.77 -28.47
CA LYS A 133 25.83 18.06 -27.80
C LYS A 133 27.09 18.12 -26.92
N ILE A 134 27.34 17.07 -26.13
CA ILE A 134 28.56 16.96 -25.31
C ILE A 134 29.82 16.92 -26.21
N LYS A 135 29.83 16.11 -27.28
CA LYS A 135 30.95 16.06 -28.24
C LYS A 135 31.22 17.42 -28.89
N SER A 136 30.17 18.17 -29.23
CA SER A 136 30.29 19.52 -29.79
C SER A 136 30.93 20.49 -28.80
N PHE A 137 30.48 20.49 -27.54
CA PHE A 137 31.06 21.32 -26.48
C PHE A 137 32.53 20.97 -26.19
N ILE A 138 32.89 19.69 -26.24
CA ILE A 138 34.29 19.27 -26.05
C ILE A 138 35.18 19.81 -27.19
N LYS A 139 34.68 19.84 -28.43
CA LYS A 139 35.44 20.29 -29.61
C LYS A 139 35.46 21.81 -29.79
N ASN A 140 34.40 22.50 -29.38
CA ASN A 140 34.21 23.93 -29.60
C ASN A 140 34.46 24.70 -28.29
N SER A 141 35.54 25.47 -28.23
CA SER A 141 35.91 26.30 -27.09
C SER A 141 35.06 27.58 -26.91
N ASN A 142 34.17 27.88 -27.86
CA ASN A 142 33.34 29.10 -27.85
C ASN A 142 32.09 29.00 -26.96
N GLU A 143 31.75 27.81 -26.46
CA GLU A 143 30.64 27.64 -25.52
C GLU A 143 31.18 27.62 -24.09
N ASP A 144 30.97 28.68 -23.30
CA ASP A 144 31.55 28.77 -21.95
C ASP A 144 31.03 27.72 -20.97
N SER A 145 29.80 27.23 -21.18
CA SER A 145 29.17 26.24 -20.29
C SER A 145 28.20 25.29 -21.00
N LEU A 146 28.13 24.07 -20.51
CA LEU A 146 27.21 23.02 -20.93
C LEU A 146 26.41 22.49 -19.75
N ILE A 147 25.09 22.40 -19.93
CA ILE A 147 24.20 21.72 -18.99
C ILE A 147 23.42 20.63 -19.72
N ILE A 148 23.59 19.39 -19.27
CA ILE A 148 22.82 18.23 -19.73
C ILE A 148 22.01 17.69 -18.57
N LYS A 149 20.69 17.61 -18.74
CA LYS A 149 19.78 16.96 -17.79
C LYS A 149 19.30 15.63 -18.34
N GLN A 150 19.32 14.60 -17.53
CA GLN A 150 18.69 13.31 -17.78
C GLN A 150 17.80 12.97 -16.60
N ASP A 151 16.50 12.91 -16.87
CA ASP A 151 15.48 12.69 -15.87
C ASP A 151 14.93 11.26 -16.02
N ASP A 152 15.43 10.36 -15.18
CA ASP A 152 15.02 8.95 -15.19
C ASP A 152 13.76 8.74 -14.32
N ARG A 153 13.27 9.79 -13.62
CA ARG A 153 12.05 9.74 -12.80
C ARG A 153 10.80 9.47 -13.63
N PHE A 154 10.75 9.97 -14.87
CA PHE A 154 9.63 9.71 -15.78
C PHE A 154 9.46 8.22 -16.10
N PHE A 155 10.54 7.43 -16.01
CA PHE A 155 10.45 5.99 -16.12
C PHE A 155 10.12 5.37 -14.75
N ALA A 156 10.89 5.69 -13.71
CA ALA A 156 10.72 5.03 -12.41
C ALA A 156 9.36 5.28 -11.74
N TYR A 157 8.76 6.48 -11.91
CA TYR A 157 7.54 6.87 -11.18
C TYR A 157 6.28 6.14 -11.66
N PRO A 158 6.00 5.99 -12.97
CA PRO A 158 4.88 5.17 -13.41
C PRO A 158 5.01 3.70 -12.98
N PHE A 159 6.19 3.10 -13.21
CA PHE A 159 6.40 1.69 -12.88
C PHE A 159 6.34 1.45 -11.38
N GLY A 160 7.13 2.14 -10.57
CA GLY A 160 7.09 1.98 -9.12
C GLY A 160 5.77 2.48 -8.52
N GLY A 161 5.19 3.54 -9.08
CA GLY A 161 3.94 4.14 -8.60
C GLY A 161 2.76 3.18 -8.67
N ILE A 162 2.61 2.42 -9.76
CA ILE A 162 1.54 1.40 -9.87
C ILE A 162 1.69 0.35 -8.77
N PHE A 163 2.91 -0.14 -8.54
CA PHE A 163 3.20 -1.13 -7.49
C PHE A 163 2.90 -0.58 -6.08
N VAL A 164 3.29 0.67 -5.81
CA VAL A 164 2.97 1.35 -4.55
C VAL A 164 1.46 1.55 -4.37
N LEU A 165 0.76 1.96 -5.42
CA LEU A 165 -0.70 2.18 -5.36
C LEU A 165 -1.44 0.86 -5.14
N VAL A 166 -1.14 -0.18 -5.92
CA VAL A 166 -1.79 -1.49 -5.78
C VAL A 166 -1.44 -2.11 -4.43
N GLY A 167 -0.15 -2.23 -4.09
CA GLY A 167 0.28 -2.80 -2.81
C GLY A 167 -0.25 -2.01 -1.61
N GLY A 168 -0.16 -0.68 -1.67
CA GLY A 168 -0.66 0.20 -0.61
C GLY A 168 -2.17 0.10 -0.44
N SER A 169 -2.93 0.08 -1.54
CA SER A 169 -4.40 -0.08 -1.47
C SER A 169 -4.80 -1.42 -0.85
N LEU A 170 -4.12 -2.52 -1.21
CA LEU A 170 -4.34 -3.84 -0.61
C LEU A 170 -3.97 -3.87 0.87
N MET A 171 -2.86 -3.24 1.27
CA MET A 171 -2.47 -3.12 2.68
C MET A 171 -3.54 -2.34 3.46
N VAL A 172 -3.96 -1.17 2.98
CA VAL A 172 -5.01 -0.36 3.64
C VAL A 172 -6.33 -1.13 3.73
N ALA A 173 -6.76 -1.76 2.63
CA ALA A 173 -7.95 -2.59 2.62
C ALA A 173 -7.87 -3.68 3.69
N SER A 174 -6.76 -4.44 3.74
CA SER A 174 -6.57 -5.50 4.74
C SER A 174 -6.71 -4.98 6.18
N LEU A 175 -6.23 -3.77 6.47
CA LEU A 175 -6.32 -3.13 7.79
C LEU A 175 -7.74 -2.64 8.13
N THR A 176 -8.47 -2.09 7.16
CA THR A 176 -9.81 -1.52 7.41
C THR A 176 -10.89 -2.58 7.64
N PHE A 177 -10.69 -3.82 7.19
CA PHE A 177 -11.69 -4.88 7.31
C PHE A 177 -11.59 -5.71 8.60
N PHE A 178 -10.63 -5.46 9.49
CA PHE A 178 -10.57 -6.09 10.81
C PHE A 178 -11.72 -5.57 11.69
N ARG A 179 -12.93 -6.10 11.49
CA ARG A 179 -14.07 -5.89 12.39
C ARG A 179 -14.28 -7.16 13.19
N GLN A 180 -14.00 -7.11 14.49
CA GLN A 180 -14.45 -8.11 15.44
C GLN A 180 -15.79 -7.66 16.01
N ILE A 181 -16.77 -8.55 15.99
CA ILE A 181 -18.11 -8.28 16.50
C ILE A 181 -18.37 -9.25 17.63
N TYR A 182 -18.70 -8.69 18.79
CA TYR A 182 -19.07 -9.42 19.99
C TYR A 182 -20.50 -9.04 20.37
N CYS A 183 -21.29 -10.04 20.69
CA CYS A 183 -22.66 -9.90 21.17
C CYS A 183 -22.73 -10.50 22.57
N ILE A 184 -23.10 -9.69 23.56
CA ILE A 184 -23.16 -10.11 24.96
C ILE A 184 -24.57 -9.83 25.48
N PHE A 185 -25.28 -10.89 25.85
CA PHE A 185 -26.56 -10.81 26.56
C PHE A 185 -26.31 -11.03 28.04
N ASP A 186 -26.54 -10.02 28.87
CA ASP A 186 -26.23 -10.00 30.30
C ASP A 186 -27.51 -9.76 31.10
N LYS A 187 -28.03 -10.82 31.73
CA LYS A 187 -29.24 -10.76 32.57
C LYS A 187 -28.99 -10.01 33.88
N THR A 188 -27.78 -10.06 34.42
CA THR A 188 -27.45 -9.36 35.67
C THR A 188 -27.60 -7.85 35.52
N LYS A 189 -27.22 -7.34 34.34
CA LYS A 189 -27.36 -5.92 33.98
C LYS A 189 -28.66 -5.60 33.25
N GLY A 190 -29.43 -6.61 32.84
CA GLY A 190 -30.60 -6.45 31.98
C GLY A 190 -30.28 -5.78 30.64
N LYS A 191 -29.07 -6.03 30.10
CA LYS A 191 -28.54 -5.36 28.90
C LYS A 191 -28.07 -6.34 27.84
N PHE A 192 -28.23 -5.92 26.59
CA PHE A 192 -27.57 -6.49 25.43
C PHE A 192 -26.52 -5.50 24.91
N PHE A 193 -25.29 -5.97 24.76
CA PHE A 193 -24.18 -5.20 24.22
C PHE A 193 -23.76 -5.77 22.88
N MET A 194 -23.68 -4.90 21.87
CA MET A 194 -23.05 -5.23 20.60
C MET A 194 -21.80 -4.36 20.47
N ARG A 195 -20.64 -4.99 20.58
CA ARG A 195 -19.34 -4.33 20.42
C ARG A 195 -18.78 -4.65 19.05
N GLU A 196 -18.45 -3.60 18.30
CA GLU A 196 -17.78 -3.67 17.01
C GLU A 196 -16.39 -3.04 17.16
N ASP A 197 -15.35 -3.86 17.17
CA ASP A 197 -13.96 -3.44 17.31
C ASP A 197 -13.26 -3.44 15.95
N ASN A 198 -12.57 -2.36 15.65
CA ASN A 198 -11.59 -2.29 14.57
C ASN A 198 -10.29 -1.64 15.05
N PRO A 199 -9.17 -1.75 14.30
CA PRO A 199 -7.87 -1.24 14.74
C PRO A 199 -7.83 0.25 15.11
N PHE A 200 -8.82 1.04 14.67
CA PHE A 200 -8.87 2.49 14.87
C PHE A 200 -10.00 2.93 15.80
N LYS A 201 -11.02 2.11 16.02
CA LYS A 201 -12.24 2.48 16.74
C LYS A 201 -12.95 1.25 17.29
N SER A 202 -13.33 1.34 18.57
CA SER A 202 -14.34 0.47 19.18
C SER A 202 -15.68 1.21 19.22
N VAL A 203 -16.74 0.57 18.77
CA VAL A 203 -18.12 1.08 18.86
C VAL A 203 -18.93 0.10 19.69
N ILE A 204 -19.50 0.58 20.79
CA ILE A 204 -20.39 -0.22 21.65
C ILE A 204 -21.81 0.32 21.48
N LYS A 205 -22.74 -0.55 21.10
CA LYS A 205 -24.18 -0.27 21.09
C LYS A 205 -24.82 -1.03 22.24
N GLU A 206 -25.62 -0.33 23.03
CA GLU A 206 -26.31 -0.90 24.18
C GLU A 206 -27.82 -0.90 23.97
N TYR A 207 -28.47 -1.99 24.33
CA TYR A 207 -29.92 -2.15 24.28
C TYR A 207 -30.40 -2.78 25.59
N ARG A 208 -31.66 -2.52 25.97
CA ARG A 208 -32.25 -3.23 27.12
C ARG A 208 -32.60 -4.65 26.70
N LEU A 209 -32.32 -5.62 27.57
CA LEU A 209 -32.58 -7.03 27.25
C LEU A 209 -34.08 -7.28 27.06
N GLY A 210 -34.93 -6.66 27.87
CA GLY A 210 -36.40 -6.71 27.73
C GLY A 210 -36.96 -5.96 26.50
N GLU A 211 -36.15 -5.18 25.77
CA GLU A 211 -36.58 -4.62 24.48
C GLU A 211 -36.44 -5.65 23.34
N ILE A 212 -35.69 -6.72 23.56
CA ILE A 212 -35.48 -7.78 22.57
C ILE A 212 -36.64 -8.78 22.65
N LYS A 213 -37.41 -8.86 21.57
CA LYS A 213 -38.55 -9.79 21.47
C LYS A 213 -38.08 -11.22 21.18
N ARG A 214 -37.22 -11.37 20.16
CA ARG A 214 -36.66 -12.65 19.71
C ARG A 214 -35.58 -12.43 18.65
N ILE A 215 -34.93 -13.50 18.25
CA ILE A 215 -34.06 -13.58 17.08
C ILE A 215 -34.68 -14.52 16.07
N GLU A 216 -34.71 -14.12 14.80
CA GLU A 216 -35.25 -14.93 13.72
C GLU A 216 -34.44 -14.79 12.43
N MET A 217 -34.59 -15.76 11.54
CA MET A 217 -34.04 -15.69 10.19
C MET A 217 -35.05 -14.95 9.30
N LEU A 218 -34.63 -13.84 8.70
CA LEU A 218 -35.43 -13.09 7.74
C LEU A 218 -34.85 -13.22 6.34
N GLU A 219 -35.73 -13.36 5.35
CA GLU A 219 -35.34 -13.30 3.94
C GLU A 219 -34.99 -11.86 3.57
N GLU A 220 -33.79 -11.67 3.02
CA GLU A 220 -33.36 -10.44 2.37
C GLU A 220 -32.93 -10.74 0.93
N LYS A 221 -32.89 -9.71 0.08
CA LYS A 221 -32.22 -9.80 -1.20
C LYS A 221 -30.77 -9.34 -1.04
N ASP A 222 -29.83 -10.08 -1.60
CA ASP A 222 -28.44 -9.61 -1.72
C ASP A 222 -28.27 -8.63 -2.87
N SER A 223 -27.02 -8.24 -3.14
CA SER A 223 -26.68 -7.28 -4.20
C SER A 223 -27.06 -7.75 -5.59
N ASP A 224 -27.15 -9.07 -5.80
CA ASP A 224 -27.49 -9.69 -7.09
C ASP A 224 -28.99 -9.95 -7.21
N GLY A 225 -29.75 -9.67 -6.14
CA GLY A 225 -31.21 -9.86 -6.07
C GLY A 225 -31.63 -11.25 -5.59
N ASP A 226 -30.66 -12.10 -5.25
CA ASP A 226 -30.89 -13.45 -4.75
C ASP A 226 -31.38 -13.40 -3.30
N LYS A 227 -32.32 -14.30 -2.97
CA LYS A 227 -32.86 -14.40 -1.63
C LYS A 227 -31.88 -15.08 -0.69
N VAL A 228 -31.47 -14.37 0.35
CA VAL A 228 -30.60 -14.86 1.42
C VAL A 228 -31.27 -14.75 2.77
N LEU A 229 -31.20 -15.82 3.57
CA LEU A 229 -31.69 -15.82 4.95
C LEU A 229 -30.62 -15.24 5.88
N LYS A 230 -30.94 -14.14 6.58
CA LYS A 230 -30.05 -13.53 7.57
C LYS A 230 -30.69 -13.49 8.96
N PRO A 231 -29.92 -13.79 10.01
CA PRO A 231 -30.42 -13.68 11.37
C PRO A 231 -30.51 -12.21 11.80
N LYS A 232 -31.63 -11.86 12.41
CA LYS A 232 -31.90 -10.51 12.94
C LYS A 232 -32.47 -10.59 14.35
N ILE A 233 -32.00 -9.70 15.22
CA ILE A 233 -32.62 -9.43 16.51
C ILE A 233 -33.80 -8.50 16.25
N ILE A 234 -34.99 -8.93 16.67
CA ILE A 234 -36.22 -8.18 16.55
C ILE A 234 -36.53 -7.53 17.90
N LEU A 235 -36.58 -6.20 17.93
CA LEU A 235 -37.00 -5.47 19.11
C LEU A 235 -38.54 -5.34 19.17
N HIS A 236 -39.10 -5.15 20.37
CA HIS A 236 -40.54 -4.93 20.56
C HIS A 236 -41.10 -3.75 19.77
N ARG A 237 -40.26 -2.75 19.47
CA ARG A 237 -40.61 -1.56 18.68
C ARG A 237 -40.56 -1.79 17.15
N GLY A 238 -40.30 -3.03 16.71
CA GLY A 238 -40.15 -3.37 15.28
C GLY A 238 -38.80 -2.99 14.68
N LEU A 239 -37.86 -2.47 15.46
CA LEU A 239 -36.48 -2.24 15.00
C LEU A 239 -35.76 -3.59 14.85
N GLU A 240 -34.98 -3.71 13.78
CA GLU A 240 -34.20 -4.91 13.46
C GLU A 240 -32.71 -4.62 13.58
N ILE A 241 -31.99 -5.48 14.30
CA ILE A 241 -30.53 -5.42 14.40
C ILE A 241 -29.97 -6.67 13.73
N GLY A 242 -29.23 -6.48 12.64
CA GLY A 242 -28.57 -7.59 11.95
C GLY A 242 -27.50 -8.24 12.81
N ILE A 243 -27.49 -9.57 12.85
CA ILE A 243 -26.41 -10.35 13.46
C ILE A 243 -25.81 -11.28 12.41
N ASP A 244 -24.49 -11.45 12.43
CA ASP A 244 -23.80 -12.36 11.52
C ASP A 244 -23.43 -13.67 12.22
N LEU A 245 -24.27 -14.70 12.06
CA LEU A 245 -24.01 -16.03 12.60
C LEU A 245 -23.17 -16.86 11.62
N THR A 246 -22.17 -17.56 12.13
CA THR A 246 -21.28 -18.40 11.32
C THR A 246 -21.72 -19.85 11.41
N GLY A 247 -21.62 -20.58 10.30
CA GLY A 247 -22.00 -22.00 10.22
C GLY A 247 -22.99 -22.27 9.11
N ASN A 248 -23.34 -23.54 8.92
CA ASN A 248 -24.42 -23.93 8.01
C ASN A 248 -25.80 -23.53 8.60
N MET A 249 -26.88 -23.68 7.83
CA MET A 249 -28.22 -23.27 8.26
C MET A 249 -28.65 -23.93 9.58
N SER A 250 -28.37 -25.22 9.75
CA SER A 250 -28.71 -25.96 10.98
C SER A 250 -27.95 -25.43 12.21
N GLU A 251 -26.66 -25.09 12.05
CA GLU A 251 -25.86 -24.49 13.13
C GLU A 251 -26.36 -23.08 13.50
N LYS A 252 -26.77 -22.29 12.50
CA LYS A 252 -27.36 -20.96 12.71
C LYS A 252 -28.68 -21.08 13.48
N GLU A 253 -29.57 -21.99 13.08
CA GLU A 253 -30.84 -22.24 13.77
C GLU A 253 -30.64 -22.71 15.21
N LYS A 254 -29.68 -23.60 15.47
CA LYS A 254 -29.31 -24.01 16.83
C LYS A 254 -28.88 -22.82 17.68
N THR A 255 -28.04 -21.95 17.13
CA THR A 255 -27.57 -20.74 17.82
C THR A 255 -28.74 -19.80 18.13
N ILE A 256 -29.64 -19.57 17.16
CA ILE A 256 -30.84 -18.75 17.34
C ILE A 256 -31.74 -19.33 18.44
N LYS A 257 -31.93 -20.65 18.43
CA LYS A 257 -32.72 -21.35 19.45
C LYS A 257 -32.11 -21.17 20.84
N SER A 258 -30.80 -21.34 21.01
CA SER A 258 -30.11 -21.07 22.27
C SER A 258 -30.34 -19.63 22.76
N ILE A 259 -30.19 -18.64 21.87
CA ILE A 259 -30.41 -17.24 22.26
C ILE A 259 -31.87 -16.99 22.66
N ASN A 260 -32.84 -17.51 21.89
CA ASN A 260 -34.26 -17.35 22.20
C ASN A 260 -34.65 -18.02 23.52
N ASN A 261 -34.11 -19.22 23.82
CA ASN A 261 -34.32 -19.88 25.10
C ASN A 261 -33.76 -19.03 26.24
N PHE A 262 -32.54 -18.51 26.09
CA PHE A 262 -31.90 -17.63 27.06
C PHE A 262 -32.76 -16.38 27.34
N LEU A 263 -33.42 -15.83 26.32
CA LEU A 263 -34.32 -14.67 26.45
C LEU A 263 -35.66 -15.02 27.13
N GLN A 264 -36.23 -16.19 26.87
CA GLN A 264 -37.53 -16.61 27.44
C GLN A 264 -37.49 -16.78 28.96
N ASP A 265 -36.37 -17.25 29.50
CA ASP A 265 -36.16 -17.38 30.96
C ASP A 265 -36.39 -16.05 31.72
N LEU A 266 -36.24 -14.90 31.05
CA LEU A 266 -36.52 -13.58 31.65
C LEU A 266 -38.01 -13.33 31.83
N SER A 267 -38.82 -13.69 30.83
CA SER A 267 -40.27 -13.47 30.84
C SER A 267 -40.99 -14.29 31.91
N GLY A 268 -40.48 -15.47 32.25
CA GLY A 268 -40.97 -16.28 33.36
C GLY A 268 -40.62 -15.73 34.74
N ALA A 269 -39.53 -14.97 34.86
CA ALA A 269 -39.06 -14.40 36.12
C ALA A 269 -39.74 -13.07 36.48
N GLU A 270 -40.14 -12.26 35.49
CA GLU A 270 -40.89 -11.01 35.74
C GLU A 270 -42.31 -11.27 36.24
N ASN A 271 -42.98 -12.31 35.75
CA ASN A 271 -44.34 -12.67 36.18
C ASN A 271 -44.42 -13.21 37.62
N ASN A 272 -43.29 -13.59 38.23
CA ASN A 272 -43.23 -14.07 39.62
C ASN A 272 -42.77 -12.98 40.61
N ARG A 273 -42.54 -11.74 40.15
CA ARG A 273 -42.12 -10.59 40.98
C ARG A 273 -43.18 -9.49 41.13
N THR A 274 -44.36 -9.69 40.56
CA THR A 274 -45.58 -8.88 40.77
C THR A 274 -46.53 -9.61 41.71
#